data_AF-A0A3M1AM98-F1
#
_entry.id   AF-A0A3M1AM98-F1
#
_cell.length_a   1.000
_cell.length_b   1.000
_cell.length_c   1.000
_cell.angle_alpha   90.00
_cell.angle_beta   90.00
_cell.angle_gamma   90.00
#
_symmetry.space_group_name_H-M   'P 1'
#
loop_
_entity.id
_entity.type
_entity.pdbx_description
1 polymer ?
#
loop_
_entity_poly.entity_id
_entity_poly.type
_entity_poly.pdbx_seq_one_letter_code
_entity_poly.pdbx_strand_id
1 'polypeptide(L)'
;MSHVVELRCVACGKTYPSRGVAETCSSCGMLGILDVVYDLDAVGTQLSRSALAENGDRSHWRYLSLLPVERPEAIPPLSVGWTPLYTYRRGSARIADELGIAALHVKDDGRNPTASLKDRASAIGVVKAREANAAVIAGASTGNAASSLAGMAASVGLPTVIFVPRRAPKAKIAQLLVFGATVVKVDGTYDEAYDLCMAAVAHYGWYNRCAAVNPYLVEGK
;
A
#
# COMPACT_ATOMS: atom_id res chain seq x y z
N MET A 1 -6.63 -12.08 14.17
CA MET A 1 -6.05 -13.14 13.32
C MET A 1 -6.49 -12.84 11.91
N SER A 2 -5.57 -12.85 10.96
CA SER A 2 -5.86 -12.65 9.54
C SER A 2 -6.83 -13.74 9.04
N HIS A 3 -7.87 -13.34 8.31
CA HIS A 3 -8.84 -14.26 7.67
C HIS A 3 -8.39 -14.72 6.28
N VAL A 4 -7.10 -14.52 5.96
CA VAL A 4 -6.51 -14.94 4.68
C VAL A 4 -6.32 -16.44 4.66
N VAL A 5 -6.97 -17.10 3.71
CA VAL A 5 -6.93 -18.55 3.48
C VAL A 5 -5.69 -18.92 2.67
N GLU A 6 -5.49 -18.25 1.54
CA GLU A 6 -4.45 -18.57 0.57
C GLU A 6 -4.11 -17.36 -0.30
N LEU A 7 -3.01 -17.47 -1.05
CA LEU A 7 -2.70 -16.58 -2.15
C LEU A 7 -2.96 -17.30 -3.47
N ARG A 8 -3.58 -16.64 -4.45
CA ARG A 8 -3.96 -17.25 -5.73
C ARG A 8 -3.39 -16.48 -6.91
N CYS A 9 -2.69 -17.16 -7.81
CA CYS A 9 -2.18 -16.52 -9.00
C CYS A 9 -3.32 -16.05 -9.92
N VAL A 10 -3.32 -14.77 -10.29
CA VAL A 10 -4.35 -14.19 -11.17
C VAL A 10 -4.30 -14.73 -12.61
N ALA A 11 -3.16 -15.28 -13.04
CA ALA A 11 -2.95 -15.75 -14.41
C ALA A 11 -3.29 -17.25 -14.59
N CYS A 12 -2.91 -18.11 -13.64
CA CYS A 12 -3.05 -19.57 -13.77
C CYS A 12 -3.88 -20.24 -12.66
N GLY A 13 -4.34 -19.48 -11.66
CA GLY A 13 -5.13 -20.02 -10.55
C GLY A 13 -4.35 -20.86 -9.53
N LYS A 14 -3.05 -21.10 -9.72
CA LYS A 14 -2.21 -21.83 -8.76
C LYS A 14 -2.25 -21.14 -7.39
N THR A 15 -2.45 -21.93 -6.35
CA THR A 15 -2.57 -21.46 -4.97
C THR A 15 -1.26 -21.62 -4.21
N TYR A 16 -1.10 -20.78 -3.21
CA TYR A 16 0.06 -20.73 -2.34
C TYR A 16 -0.38 -20.47 -0.90
N PRO A 17 0.41 -20.87 0.11
CA PRO A 17 0.12 -20.55 1.50
C PRO A 17 -0.04 -19.04 1.73
N SER A 18 -0.76 -18.63 2.76
CA SER A 18 -0.88 -17.22 3.14
C SER A 18 0.42 -16.61 3.70
N ARG A 19 1.44 -17.44 3.98
CA ARG A 19 2.72 -17.06 4.60
C ARG A 19 3.93 -17.60 3.84
N GLY A 20 5.03 -16.85 3.87
CA GLY A 20 6.35 -17.31 3.41
C GLY A 20 6.45 -17.55 1.90
N VAL A 21 5.60 -16.91 1.10
CA VAL A 21 5.54 -17.11 -0.37
C VAL A 21 6.31 -16.03 -1.11
N ALA A 22 6.85 -16.43 -2.27
CA ALA A 22 7.38 -15.51 -3.27
C ALA A 22 6.33 -14.45 -3.69
N GLU A 23 6.82 -13.26 -4.06
CA GLU A 23 5.98 -12.13 -4.48
C GLU A 23 5.11 -12.48 -5.69
N THR A 24 5.57 -13.39 -6.54
CA THR A 24 4.88 -13.80 -7.75
C THR A 24 4.82 -15.31 -7.90
N CYS A 25 3.94 -15.77 -8.79
CA CYS A 25 3.75 -17.17 -9.09
C CYS A 25 5.03 -17.79 -9.67
N SER A 26 5.51 -18.86 -9.02
CA SER A 26 6.63 -19.70 -9.46
C SER A 26 6.56 -20.16 -10.94
N SER A 27 5.36 -20.30 -11.51
CA SER A 27 5.15 -20.79 -12.87
C SER A 27 4.93 -19.67 -13.89
N CYS A 28 4.39 -18.53 -13.49
CA CYS A 28 4.05 -17.42 -14.40
C CYS A 28 5.02 -16.24 -14.29
N GLY A 29 5.95 -16.27 -13.33
CA GLY A 29 6.87 -15.18 -13.04
C GLY A 29 6.12 -13.87 -12.80
N MET A 30 6.66 -12.76 -13.33
CA MET A 30 6.11 -11.42 -13.15
C MET A 30 4.67 -11.23 -13.66
N LEU A 31 4.21 -12.08 -14.61
CA LEU A 31 2.83 -12.01 -15.10
C LEU A 31 1.82 -12.65 -14.13
N GLY A 32 2.30 -13.43 -13.15
CA GLY A 32 1.46 -14.11 -12.18
C GLY A 32 1.48 -13.47 -10.81
N ILE A 33 1.06 -12.22 -10.70
CA ILE A 33 0.80 -11.58 -9.39
C ILE A 33 -0.18 -12.45 -8.60
N LEU A 34 0.03 -12.53 -7.29
CA LEU A 34 -0.85 -13.28 -6.40
C LEU A 34 -1.97 -12.36 -5.88
N ASP A 35 -3.16 -12.91 -5.73
CA ASP A 35 -4.33 -12.28 -5.13
C ASP A 35 -4.57 -12.86 -3.74
N VAL A 36 -5.06 -12.05 -2.81
CA VAL A 36 -5.27 -12.47 -1.42
C VAL A 36 -6.69 -13.03 -1.26
N VAL A 37 -6.80 -14.32 -0.92
CA VAL A 37 -8.09 -14.99 -0.77
C VAL A 37 -8.49 -15.03 0.70
N TYR A 38 -9.70 -14.57 1.01
CA TYR A 38 -10.25 -14.50 2.37
C TYR A 38 -11.35 -15.52 2.61
N ASP A 39 -11.49 -15.96 3.86
CA ASP A 39 -12.69 -16.61 4.37
C ASP A 39 -13.75 -15.53 4.65
N LEU A 40 -14.58 -15.22 3.66
CA LEU A 40 -15.59 -14.17 3.76
C LEU A 40 -16.72 -14.53 4.74
N ASP A 41 -16.98 -15.81 4.98
CA ASP A 41 -17.95 -16.24 5.97
C ASP A 41 -17.45 -15.90 7.38
N ALA A 42 -16.18 -16.22 7.67
CA ALA A 42 -15.53 -15.83 8.92
C ALA A 42 -15.47 -14.31 9.09
N VAL A 43 -15.14 -13.55 8.03
CA VAL A 43 -15.17 -12.09 8.05
C VAL A 43 -16.56 -11.56 8.38
N GLY A 44 -17.60 -12.13 7.77
CA GLY A 44 -18.99 -11.72 7.95
C GLY A 44 -19.49 -11.84 9.39
N THR A 45 -18.89 -12.75 10.19
CA THR A 45 -19.20 -12.86 11.63
C THR A 45 -18.69 -11.69 12.47
N GLN A 46 -17.67 -10.97 11.99
CA GLN A 46 -17.00 -9.89 12.73
C GLN A 46 -17.29 -8.51 12.15
N LEU A 47 -17.49 -8.43 10.83
CA LEU A 47 -17.68 -7.18 10.11
C LEU A 47 -19.14 -6.97 9.74
N SER A 48 -19.87 -6.28 10.62
CA SER A 48 -21.25 -5.87 10.38
C SER A 48 -21.38 -4.34 10.33
N ARG A 49 -22.53 -3.84 9.87
CA ARG A 49 -22.82 -2.40 9.89
C ARG A 49 -22.82 -1.82 11.30
N SER A 50 -23.36 -2.55 12.28
CA SER A 50 -23.37 -2.13 13.69
C SER A 50 -21.96 -2.13 14.26
N ALA A 51 -21.18 -3.20 14.03
CA ALA A 51 -19.79 -3.28 14.47
C ALA A 51 -18.95 -2.12 13.92
N LEU A 52 -19.13 -1.77 12.63
CA LEU A 52 -18.47 -0.61 12.03
C LEU A 52 -18.94 0.72 12.65
N ALA A 53 -20.23 0.88 12.94
CA ALA A 53 -20.77 2.10 13.54
C ALA A 53 -20.25 2.32 14.97
N GLU A 54 -20.08 1.24 15.74
CA GLU A 54 -19.56 1.23 17.11
C GLU A 54 -18.03 1.33 17.16
N ASN A 55 -17.33 0.99 16.08
CA ASN A 55 -15.88 1.09 16.01
C ASN A 55 -15.41 2.55 16.04
N GLY A 56 -14.70 2.91 17.12
CA GLY A 56 -14.11 4.23 17.34
C GLY A 56 -12.87 4.55 16.50
N ASP A 57 -12.29 3.56 15.82
CA ASP A 57 -11.11 3.75 14.97
C ASP A 57 -11.48 4.62 13.74
N ARG A 58 -10.69 5.66 13.54
CA ARG A 58 -10.81 6.66 12.47
C ARG A 58 -9.64 6.53 11.50
N SER A 59 -9.39 5.30 11.08
CA SER A 59 -8.41 4.92 10.06
C SER A 59 -8.97 3.79 9.18
N HIS A 60 -8.22 3.34 8.18
CA HIS A 60 -8.54 2.13 7.42
C HIS A 60 -8.36 0.84 8.24
N TRP A 61 -7.71 0.88 9.40
CA TRP A 61 -7.54 -0.29 10.27
C TRP A 61 -8.85 -0.75 10.90
N ARG A 62 -9.90 0.08 10.89
CA ARG A 62 -11.27 -0.33 11.24
C ARG A 62 -11.80 -1.52 10.41
N TYR A 63 -11.16 -1.82 9.28
CA TYR A 63 -11.45 -2.96 8.40
C TYR A 63 -10.47 -4.12 8.60
N LEU A 64 -9.85 -4.25 9.77
CA LEU A 64 -8.82 -5.25 10.09
C LEU A 64 -9.18 -6.70 9.71
N SER A 65 -10.47 -7.07 9.76
CA SER A 65 -10.92 -8.40 9.31
C SER A 65 -10.80 -8.63 7.80
N LEU A 66 -10.79 -7.57 7.00
CA LEU A 66 -10.59 -7.59 5.54
C LEU A 66 -9.16 -7.19 5.13
N LEU A 67 -8.20 -7.22 6.06
CA LEU A 67 -6.82 -6.86 5.78
C LEU A 67 -5.88 -8.04 6.10
N PRO A 68 -4.78 -8.22 5.36
CA PRO A 68 -3.87 -9.35 5.52
C PRO A 68 -2.88 -9.13 6.69
N VAL A 69 -3.40 -8.69 7.85
CA VAL A 69 -2.62 -8.35 9.06
C VAL A 69 -2.70 -9.49 10.06
N GLU A 70 -1.55 -10.08 10.36
CA GLU A 70 -1.41 -11.17 11.31
C GLU A 70 -1.00 -10.69 12.70
N ARG A 71 -0.15 -9.66 12.74
CA ARG A 71 0.40 -9.05 13.95
C ARG A 71 -0.08 -7.60 14.06
N PRO A 72 -1.19 -7.31 14.77
CA PRO A 72 -1.68 -5.94 14.96
C PRO A 72 -0.63 -4.98 15.55
N GLU A 73 0.32 -5.47 16.34
CA GLU A 73 1.46 -4.70 16.86
C GLU A 73 2.44 -4.23 15.77
N ALA A 74 2.35 -4.79 14.56
CA ALA A 74 3.09 -4.37 13.38
C ALA A 74 2.47 -3.14 12.67
N ILE A 75 1.26 -2.72 13.06
CA ILE A 75 0.57 -1.57 12.50
C ILE A 75 1.37 -0.27 12.77
N PRO A 76 1.65 0.56 11.74
CA PRO A 76 2.30 1.85 11.92
C PRO A 76 1.40 2.83 12.69
N PRO A 77 1.97 3.76 13.48
CA PRO A 77 1.20 4.68 14.32
C PRO A 77 0.46 5.78 13.55
N LEU A 78 0.73 5.94 12.25
CA LEU A 78 0.10 6.96 11.42
C LEU A 78 -1.36 6.61 11.14
N SER A 79 -2.26 7.59 11.32
CA SER A 79 -3.67 7.42 10.96
C SER A 79 -3.84 7.55 9.44
N VAL A 80 -3.94 6.39 8.78
CA VAL A 80 -4.16 6.28 7.34
C VAL A 80 -5.63 6.02 7.07
N GLY A 81 -6.20 6.68 6.07
CA GLY A 81 -7.61 6.55 5.72
C GLY A 81 -8.50 7.48 6.55
N TRP A 82 -9.78 7.13 6.65
CA TRP A 82 -10.83 7.99 7.24
C TRP A 82 -10.84 9.44 6.73
N THR A 83 -10.42 9.62 5.49
CA THR A 83 -10.32 10.91 4.83
C THR A 83 -11.70 11.53 4.57
N PRO A 84 -11.79 12.86 4.42
CA PRO A 84 -13.06 13.53 4.16
C PRO A 84 -13.78 13.01 2.91
N LEU A 85 -15.11 12.98 2.97
CA LEU A 85 -15.99 12.81 1.82
C LEU A 85 -16.79 14.10 1.64
N TYR A 86 -16.32 14.97 0.75
CA TYR A 86 -17.03 16.20 0.42
C TYR A 86 -18.25 15.88 -0.43
N THR A 87 -19.38 16.50 -0.12
CA THR A 87 -20.64 16.32 -0.85
C THR A 87 -21.12 17.67 -1.39
N TYR A 88 -21.16 17.80 -2.71
CA TYR A 88 -21.62 18.99 -3.42
C TYR A 88 -22.96 18.68 -4.07
N ARG A 89 -24.05 19.23 -3.54
CA ARG A 89 -25.42 18.93 -4.01
C ARG A 89 -25.90 19.99 -4.99
N ARG A 90 -26.74 19.56 -5.95
CA ARG A 90 -27.48 20.49 -6.83
C ARG A 90 -28.23 21.55 -6.02
N GLY A 91 -28.26 22.78 -6.52
CA GLY A 91 -28.86 23.95 -5.88
C GLY A 91 -28.00 24.58 -4.78
N SER A 92 -26.90 23.93 -4.38
CA SER A 92 -25.98 24.43 -3.34
C SER A 92 -24.52 24.54 -3.81
N ALA A 93 -24.19 23.96 -4.96
CA ALA A 93 -22.82 23.91 -5.47
C ALA A 93 -22.80 24.05 -6.98
N ARG A 94 -22.17 25.13 -7.46
CA ARG A 94 -22.09 25.48 -8.88
C ARG A 94 -21.64 24.32 -9.77
N ILE A 95 -20.67 23.53 -9.32
CA ILE A 95 -20.14 22.38 -10.06
C ILE A 95 -21.18 21.27 -10.26
N ALA A 96 -22.07 21.03 -9.29
CA ALA A 96 -23.13 20.02 -9.43
C ALA A 96 -24.24 20.51 -10.37
N ASP A 97 -24.52 21.82 -10.35
CA ASP A 97 -25.48 22.47 -11.23
C ASP A 97 -25.00 22.49 -12.69
N GLU A 98 -23.76 22.93 -12.93
CA GLU A 98 -23.12 22.96 -14.25
C GLU A 98 -23.05 21.57 -14.90
N LEU A 99 -22.75 20.53 -14.12
CA LEU A 99 -22.70 19.15 -14.60
C LEU A 99 -24.09 18.51 -14.77
N GLY A 100 -25.16 19.16 -14.31
CA GLY A 100 -26.51 18.59 -14.38
C GLY A 100 -26.66 17.29 -13.60
N ILE A 101 -25.96 17.13 -12.46
CA ILE A 101 -26.01 15.94 -11.58
C ILE A 101 -26.69 16.25 -10.24
N ALA A 102 -27.17 15.23 -9.52
CA ALA A 102 -27.85 15.43 -8.23
C ALA A 102 -26.85 15.77 -7.11
N ALA A 103 -25.71 15.08 -7.10
CA ALA A 103 -24.61 15.33 -6.19
C ALA A 103 -23.28 14.87 -6.78
N LEU A 104 -22.22 15.63 -6.53
CA LEU A 104 -20.83 15.24 -6.72
C LEU A 104 -20.23 14.90 -5.36
N HIS A 105 -19.60 13.73 -5.24
CA HIS A 105 -18.88 13.31 -4.04
C HIS A 105 -17.38 13.28 -4.33
N VAL A 106 -16.57 13.89 -3.46
CA VAL A 106 -15.10 13.90 -3.58
C VAL A 106 -14.50 13.25 -2.34
N LYS A 107 -13.82 12.12 -2.54
CA LYS A 107 -13.07 11.42 -1.49
C LYS A 107 -11.64 11.96 -1.46
N ASP A 108 -11.31 12.78 -0.47
CA ASP A 108 -10.04 13.50 -0.40
C ASP A 108 -8.95 12.70 0.32
N ASP A 109 -8.43 11.69 -0.38
CA ASP A 109 -7.26 10.93 0.06
C ASP A 109 -5.94 11.74 0.00
N GLY A 110 -5.98 13.00 -0.43
CA GLY A 110 -4.88 13.96 -0.27
C GLY A 110 -4.65 14.38 1.18
N ARG A 111 -5.57 14.06 2.11
CA ARG A 111 -5.41 14.31 3.55
C ARG A 111 -4.69 13.20 4.31
N ASN A 112 -4.29 12.12 3.64
CA ASN A 112 -3.46 11.08 4.26
C ASN A 112 -2.09 11.66 4.68
N PRO A 113 -1.34 10.99 5.60
CA PRO A 113 -0.11 11.53 6.19
C PRO A 113 0.96 12.04 5.21
N THR A 114 1.12 11.38 4.05
CA THR A 114 2.07 11.80 3.00
C THR A 114 1.39 12.54 1.83
N ALA A 115 0.15 12.97 2.05
CA ALA A 115 -0.72 13.65 1.10
C ALA A 115 -1.09 12.81 -0.14
N SER A 116 -1.32 11.51 0.06
CA SER A 116 -1.57 10.59 -1.05
C SER A 116 -2.37 9.35 -0.65
N LEU A 117 -3.24 8.89 -1.56
CA LEU A 117 -3.92 7.59 -1.44
C LEU A 117 -2.95 6.42 -1.28
N LYS A 118 -1.69 6.55 -1.74
CA LYS A 118 -0.70 5.48 -1.67
C LYS A 118 -0.37 5.07 -0.24
N ASP A 119 -0.69 5.90 0.75
CA ASP A 119 -0.53 5.61 2.19
C ASP A 119 -1.28 4.37 2.63
N ARG A 120 -2.48 4.17 2.09
CA ARG A 120 -3.26 2.95 2.27
C ARG A 120 -2.48 1.69 1.94
N ALA A 121 -1.87 1.65 0.78
CA ALA A 121 -1.08 0.52 0.31
C ALA A 121 0.24 0.39 1.08
N SER A 122 0.96 1.49 1.26
CA SER A 122 2.28 1.46 1.92
C SER A 122 2.17 1.09 3.41
N ALA A 123 1.07 1.43 4.07
CA ALA A 123 0.78 1.00 5.44
C ALA A 123 0.72 -0.53 5.54
N ILE A 124 0.00 -1.20 4.62
CA ILE A 124 -0.01 -2.67 4.53
C ILE A 124 1.38 -3.20 4.19
N GLY A 125 2.07 -2.60 3.22
CA GLY A 125 3.44 -2.99 2.86
C GLY A 125 4.41 -2.97 4.04
N VAL A 126 4.35 -1.94 4.88
CA VAL A 126 5.17 -1.82 6.11
C VAL A 126 4.76 -2.84 7.16
N VAL A 127 3.47 -3.10 7.36
CA VAL A 127 3.01 -4.19 8.24
C VAL A 127 3.61 -5.52 7.80
N LYS A 128 3.47 -5.88 6.52
CA LYS A 128 3.99 -7.14 5.99
C LYS A 128 5.51 -7.24 6.08
N ALA A 129 6.23 -6.14 5.84
CA ALA A 129 7.68 -6.09 6.02
C ALA A 129 8.09 -6.32 7.48
N ARG A 130 7.37 -5.69 8.43
CA ARG A 130 7.59 -5.92 9.87
C ARG A 130 7.24 -7.35 10.25
N GLU A 131 6.16 -7.92 9.74
CA GLU A 131 5.77 -9.34 9.95
C GLU A 131 6.83 -10.32 9.44
N ALA A 132 7.45 -10.01 8.29
CA ALA A 132 8.57 -10.75 7.75
C ALA A 132 9.90 -10.50 8.50
N ASN A 133 9.92 -9.64 9.52
CA ASN A 133 11.11 -9.18 10.24
C ASN A 133 12.21 -8.66 9.29
N ALA A 134 11.79 -7.97 8.22
CA ALA A 134 12.70 -7.43 7.23
C ALA A 134 13.61 -6.35 7.83
N ALA A 135 14.91 -6.44 7.55
CA ALA A 135 15.87 -5.42 7.98
C ALA A 135 15.74 -4.12 7.19
N VAL A 136 15.25 -4.20 5.94
CA VAL A 136 15.09 -3.09 5.01
C VAL A 136 13.85 -3.33 4.15
N ILE A 137 13.12 -2.26 3.85
CA ILE A 137 12.09 -2.24 2.80
C ILE A 137 12.55 -1.41 1.60
N ALA A 138 12.31 -1.89 0.39
CA ALA A 138 12.75 -1.23 -0.83
C ALA A 138 11.64 -1.06 -1.86
N GLY A 139 11.80 -0.09 -2.75
CA GLY A 139 10.92 0.08 -3.92
C GLY A 139 11.45 1.07 -4.95
N ALA A 140 10.95 0.96 -6.18
CA ALA A 140 11.26 1.89 -7.27
C ALA A 140 10.06 2.78 -7.60
N SER A 141 10.20 4.10 -7.41
CA SER A 141 9.15 5.08 -7.77
C SER A 141 9.69 6.51 -7.73
N THR A 142 9.28 7.35 -8.68
CA THR A 142 9.56 8.80 -8.66
C THR A 142 8.40 9.64 -8.11
N GLY A 143 7.36 9.02 -7.57
CA GLY A 143 6.10 9.69 -7.22
C GLY A 143 5.60 9.35 -5.82
N ASN A 144 4.29 9.49 -5.63
CA ASN A 144 3.68 9.38 -4.31
C ASN A 144 3.86 8.00 -3.65
N ALA A 145 4.14 6.94 -4.43
CA ALA A 145 4.43 5.63 -3.87
C ALA A 145 5.78 5.61 -3.12
N ALA A 146 6.79 6.35 -3.61
CA ALA A 146 8.06 6.53 -2.91
C ALA A 146 7.88 7.36 -1.63
N SER A 147 7.22 8.52 -1.72
CA SER A 147 6.97 9.37 -0.55
C SER A 147 6.17 8.67 0.53
N SER A 148 5.14 7.93 0.12
CA SER A 148 4.31 7.12 0.99
C SER A 148 5.09 5.99 1.67
N LEU A 149 5.91 5.25 0.91
CA LEU A 149 6.78 4.22 1.49
C LEU A 149 7.74 4.84 2.53
N ALA A 150 8.46 5.90 2.15
CA ALA A 150 9.41 6.56 3.01
C ALA A 150 8.76 7.05 4.31
N GLY A 151 7.62 7.75 4.22
CA GLY A 151 6.91 8.27 5.40
C GLY A 151 6.35 7.16 6.30
N MET A 152 5.75 6.12 5.73
CA MET A 152 5.21 5.00 6.51
C MET A 152 6.32 4.22 7.22
N ALA A 153 7.41 3.92 6.53
CA ALA A 153 8.52 3.18 7.11
C ALA A 153 9.29 4.00 8.17
N ALA A 154 9.45 5.31 7.94
CA ALA A 154 10.01 6.23 8.94
C ALA A 154 9.23 6.23 10.25
N SER A 155 7.89 6.13 10.18
CA SER A 155 7.02 6.12 11.37
C SER A 155 7.24 4.93 12.31
N VAL A 156 7.89 3.88 11.82
CA VAL A 156 8.22 2.66 12.59
C VAL A 156 9.73 2.39 12.65
N GLY A 157 10.55 3.34 12.19
CA GLY A 157 12.01 3.21 12.17
C GLY A 157 12.53 2.11 11.24
N LEU A 158 11.77 1.69 10.23
CA LEU A 158 12.18 0.65 9.28
C LEU A 158 13.09 1.27 8.19
N PRO A 159 14.37 0.85 8.07
CA PRO A 159 15.25 1.35 7.03
C PRO A 159 14.65 1.16 5.65
N THR A 160 14.73 2.22 4.83
CA THR A 160 14.05 2.28 3.54
C THR A 160 14.99 2.70 2.44
N VAL A 161 15.00 1.94 1.33
CA VAL A 161 15.81 2.23 0.14
C VAL A 161 14.89 2.48 -1.05
N ILE A 162 15.04 3.62 -1.72
CA ILE A 162 14.20 4.00 -2.86
C ILE A 162 15.05 4.24 -4.09
N PHE A 163 14.75 3.49 -5.14
CA PHE A 163 15.39 3.61 -6.44
C PHE A 163 14.60 4.61 -7.31
N VAL A 164 15.32 5.59 -7.85
CA VAL A 164 14.76 6.61 -8.74
C VAL A 164 15.68 6.83 -9.94
N PRO A 165 15.16 7.08 -11.16
CA PRO A 165 15.98 7.59 -12.25
C PRO A 165 16.64 8.91 -11.84
N ARG A 166 17.88 9.15 -12.29
CA ARG A 166 18.70 10.31 -11.96
C ARG A 166 18.01 11.65 -12.29
N ARG A 167 17.13 11.64 -13.29
CA ARG A 167 16.34 12.80 -13.74
C ARG A 167 15.11 13.09 -12.87
N ALA A 168 14.87 12.33 -11.79
CA ALA A 168 13.73 12.56 -10.91
C ALA A 168 13.73 13.99 -10.33
N PRO A 169 12.57 14.68 -10.26
CA PRO A 169 12.50 16.05 -9.77
C PRO A 169 13.04 16.19 -8.34
N LYS A 170 13.88 17.21 -8.10
CA LYS A 170 14.50 17.47 -6.79
C LYS A 170 13.48 17.61 -5.66
N ALA A 171 12.34 18.26 -5.94
CA ALA A 171 11.27 18.44 -4.96
C ALA A 171 10.68 17.11 -4.46
N LYS A 172 10.56 16.11 -5.35
CA LYS A 172 10.07 14.78 -4.98
C LYS A 172 11.10 14.00 -4.18
N ILE A 173 12.39 14.10 -4.55
CA ILE A 173 13.49 13.48 -3.80
C ILE A 173 13.62 14.09 -2.40
N ALA A 174 13.44 15.41 -2.26
CA ALA A 174 13.56 16.10 -0.99
C ALA A 174 12.64 15.49 0.09
N GLN A 175 11.39 15.17 -0.27
CA GLN A 175 10.45 14.52 0.66
C GLN A 175 10.95 13.15 1.14
N LEU A 176 11.55 12.35 0.24
CA LEU A 176 12.10 11.04 0.60
C LEU A 176 13.26 11.18 1.59
N LEU A 177 14.15 12.14 1.34
CA LEU A 177 15.30 12.41 2.19
C LEU A 177 14.88 12.96 3.57
N VAL A 178 13.86 13.82 3.62
CA VAL A 178 13.29 14.33 4.88
C VAL A 178 12.72 13.20 5.74
N PHE A 179 12.11 12.19 5.13
CA PHE A 179 11.66 10.98 5.83
C PHE A 179 12.81 10.01 6.15
N GLY A 180 14.06 10.32 5.81
CA GLY A 180 15.22 9.48 6.13
C GLY A 180 15.44 8.29 5.20
N ALA A 181 14.78 8.26 4.04
CA ALA A 181 15.01 7.19 3.07
C ALA A 181 16.39 7.33 2.39
N THR A 182 17.05 6.20 2.17
CA THR A 182 18.23 6.13 1.31
C THR A 182 17.78 6.16 -0.15
N VAL A 183 18.15 7.21 -0.88
CA VAL A 183 17.73 7.37 -2.29
C VAL A 183 18.87 6.96 -3.22
N VAL A 184 18.64 5.91 -4.00
CA VAL A 184 19.56 5.44 -5.05
C VAL A 184 19.14 6.06 -6.38
N LYS A 185 19.98 6.96 -6.91
CA LYS A 185 19.77 7.58 -8.21
C LYS A 185 20.42 6.72 -9.30
N VAL A 186 19.59 6.14 -10.16
CA VAL A 186 20.00 5.26 -11.25
C VAL A 186 20.19 6.08 -12.52
N ASP A 187 21.33 5.98 -13.19
CA ASP A 187 21.56 6.63 -14.48
C ASP A 187 20.87 5.86 -15.60
N GLY A 188 19.55 6.00 -15.68
CA GLY A 188 18.70 5.27 -16.60
C GLY A 188 17.25 5.72 -16.55
N THR A 189 16.41 4.95 -17.21
CA THR A 189 14.95 5.01 -17.25
C THR A 189 14.31 4.55 -15.94
N TYR A 190 12.98 4.65 -15.86
CA TYR A 190 12.24 4.11 -14.72
C TYR A 190 12.36 2.58 -14.66
N ASP A 191 12.29 1.90 -15.80
CA ASP A 191 12.34 0.45 -15.88
C ASP A 191 13.71 -0.06 -15.42
N GLU A 192 14.80 0.59 -15.83
CA GLU A 192 16.15 0.26 -15.34
C GLU A 192 16.30 0.50 -13.82
N ALA A 193 15.66 1.53 -13.28
CA ALA A 193 15.64 1.75 -11.83
C ALA A 193 14.79 0.69 -11.09
N TYR A 194 13.72 0.21 -11.72
CA TYR A 194 12.90 -0.88 -11.22
C TYR A 194 13.67 -2.20 -11.23
N ASP A 195 14.33 -2.54 -12.34
CA ASP A 195 15.12 -3.76 -12.47
C ASP A 195 16.27 -3.80 -11.47
N LEU A 196 16.97 -2.68 -11.27
CA LEU A 196 18.01 -2.58 -10.25
C LEU A 196 17.45 -2.75 -8.83
N CYS A 197 16.26 -2.20 -8.55
CA CYS A 197 15.57 -2.41 -7.28
C CYS A 197 15.25 -3.90 -7.06
N MET A 198 14.73 -4.59 -8.09
CA MET A 198 14.43 -6.02 -8.02
C MET A 198 15.70 -6.85 -7.78
N ALA A 199 16.79 -6.53 -8.48
CA ALA A 199 18.08 -7.19 -8.29
C ALA A 199 18.65 -6.96 -6.89
N ALA A 200 18.57 -5.75 -6.35
CA ALA A 200 19.01 -5.42 -5.00
C ALA A 200 18.17 -6.14 -3.92
N VAL A 201 16.84 -6.15 -4.09
CA VAL A 201 15.92 -6.91 -3.23
C VAL A 201 16.31 -8.38 -3.18
N ALA A 202 16.52 -9.00 -4.34
CA ALA A 202 16.89 -10.42 -4.43
C ALA A 202 18.27 -10.70 -3.83
N HIS A 203 19.25 -9.82 -4.06
CA HIS A 203 20.61 -9.99 -3.58
C HIS A 203 20.74 -9.81 -2.06
N TYR A 204 20.09 -8.79 -1.50
CA TYR A 204 20.20 -8.45 -0.08
C TYR A 204 19.09 -9.03 0.81
N GLY A 205 18.09 -9.68 0.23
CA GLY A 205 16.93 -10.19 0.97
C GLY A 205 16.06 -9.10 1.60
N TRP A 206 16.01 -7.91 0.97
CA TRP A 206 15.15 -6.82 1.43
C TRP A 206 13.68 -7.10 1.12
N TYR A 207 12.76 -6.50 1.88
CA TYR A 207 11.33 -6.63 1.56
C TYR A 207 10.95 -5.72 0.39
N ASN A 208 10.25 -6.26 -0.60
CA ASN A 208 9.86 -5.51 -1.79
C ASN A 208 8.48 -4.86 -1.66
N ARG A 209 8.39 -3.56 -1.88
CA ARG A 209 7.13 -2.80 -1.92
C ARG A 209 6.66 -2.49 -3.36
N CYS A 210 7.35 -2.95 -4.39
CA CYS A 210 6.93 -2.68 -5.76
C CYS A 210 5.52 -3.20 -6.05
N ALA A 211 4.64 -2.31 -6.54
CA ALA A 211 3.22 -2.62 -6.74
C ALA A 211 2.94 -3.64 -7.86
N ALA A 212 3.90 -3.83 -8.77
CA ALA A 212 3.80 -4.82 -9.83
C ALA A 212 3.99 -6.25 -9.35
N VAL A 213 4.47 -6.46 -8.11
CA VAL A 213 4.81 -7.80 -7.61
C VAL A 213 4.30 -8.05 -6.20
N ASN A 214 4.14 -7.04 -5.34
CA ASN A 214 3.67 -7.26 -3.98
C ASN A 214 2.14 -7.42 -3.94
N PRO A 215 1.61 -8.60 -3.58
CA PRO A 215 0.17 -8.89 -3.64
C PRO A 215 -0.62 -8.10 -2.60
N TYR A 216 -0.02 -7.83 -1.43
CA TYR A 216 -0.74 -7.25 -0.29
C TYR A 216 -1.06 -5.75 -0.45
N LEU A 217 -0.43 -5.07 -1.41
CA LEU A 217 -0.58 -3.62 -1.54
C LEU A 217 -1.95 -3.20 -2.09
N VAL A 218 -2.66 -4.08 -2.77
CA VAL A 218 -4.02 -3.79 -3.24
C VAL A 218 -5.01 -3.79 -2.08
N GLU A 219 -4.82 -4.67 -1.09
CA GLU A 219 -5.70 -4.83 0.09
C GLU A 219 -5.89 -3.55 0.89
N GLY A 220 -4.89 -2.66 0.91
CA GLY A 220 -5.00 -1.41 1.63
C GLY A 220 -5.91 -0.37 0.97
N LYS A 221 -6.04 -0.42 -0.37
CA LYS A 221 -6.63 0.64 -1.21
C LYS A 221 -8.14 0.68 -1.11
#